data_AF-A0A1V0M4R6-F1
#
_entry.id   AF-A0A1V0M4R6-F1
#
_cell.length_a   1.000
_cell.length_b   1.000
_cell.length_c   1.000
_cell.angle_alpha   90.00
_cell.angle_beta   90.00
_cell.angle_gamma   90.00
#
_symmetry.space_group_name_H-M   'P 1'
#
loop_
_entity.id
_entity.type
_entity.pdbx_description
1 polymer ?
#
loop_
_entity_poly.entity_id
_entity_poly.type
_entity_poly.pdbx_seq_one_letter_code
_entity_poly.pdbx_strand_id
1 'polypeptide(L)'
;MRQFKISHPGEIIARDLADMGVSGRRFALNIGVTPATVSRFLAGKTALTPSLAIRIAAALGSTPEFWLRLQSAYDLRQLENQIDTSEIVLYGAQDETFNVTSEH
;
A
#
# COMPACT_ATOMS: atom_id res chain seq x y z
N MET A 1 11.95 -14.41 -7.36
CA MET A 1 10.52 -14.76 -7.32
C MET A 1 9.78 -13.67 -6.55
N ARG A 2 8.65 -13.14 -7.05
CA ARG A 2 7.81 -12.20 -6.29
C ARG A 2 7.12 -12.94 -5.14
N GLN A 3 6.94 -12.29 -3.99
CA GLN A 3 6.23 -12.87 -2.85
C GLN A 3 4.78 -13.22 -3.26
N PHE A 4 4.37 -14.47 -3.06
CA PHE A 4 3.08 -15.01 -3.50
C PHE A 4 1.89 -14.37 -2.77
N LYS A 5 2.04 -14.05 -1.47
CA LYS A 5 1.00 -13.41 -0.64
C LYS A 5 1.53 -12.12 -0.03
N ILE A 6 0.96 -10.98 -0.44
CA ILE A 6 1.18 -9.68 0.22
C ILE A 6 -0.01 -9.46 1.15
N SER A 7 0.26 -9.39 2.46
CA SER A 7 -0.77 -9.08 3.47
C SER A 7 -1.00 -7.58 3.56
N HIS A 8 -2.24 -7.20 3.90
CA HIS A 8 -2.57 -5.82 4.20
C HIS A 8 -1.74 -5.35 5.42
N PRO A 9 -1.16 -4.12 5.42
CA PRO A 9 -0.33 -3.64 6.53
C PRO A 9 -1.02 -3.70 7.89
N GLY A 10 -2.33 -3.43 7.92
CA GLY A 10 -3.15 -3.55 9.13
C GLY A 10 -3.19 -4.97 9.73
N GLU A 11 -3.20 -6.02 8.90
CA GLU A 11 -3.14 -7.41 9.38
C GLU A 11 -1.75 -7.77 9.93
N ILE A 12 -0.69 -7.18 9.35
CA ILE A 12 0.68 -7.33 9.85
C ILE A 12 0.76 -6.73 11.26
N ILE A 13 0.33 -5.48 11.41
CA ILE A 13 0.32 -4.79 12.70
C ILE A 13 -0.59 -5.51 13.71
N ALA A 14 -1.71 -6.09 13.27
CA ALA A 14 -2.58 -6.87 14.16
C ALA A 14 -1.86 -8.06 14.81
N ARG A 15 -0.99 -8.74 14.05
CA ARG A 15 -0.16 -9.84 14.58
C ARG A 15 0.91 -9.31 15.54
N ASP A 16 1.62 -8.25 15.14
CA ASP A 16 2.66 -7.65 15.99
C ASP A 16 2.08 -7.17 17.34
N LEU A 17 0.89 -6.55 17.32
CA LEU A 17 0.18 -6.13 18.53
C LEU A 17 -0.22 -7.32 19.41
N ALA A 18 -0.64 -8.45 18.81
CA ALA A 18 -0.96 -9.65 19.56
C ALA A 18 0.29 -10.24 20.24
N ASP A 19 1.43 -10.31 19.52
CA ASP A 19 2.70 -10.79 20.05
C ASP A 19 3.24 -9.91 21.18
N MET A 20 2.98 -8.60 21.12
CA MET A 20 3.29 -7.65 22.20
C MET A 20 2.28 -7.63 23.36
N GLY A 21 1.17 -8.37 23.26
CA GLY A 21 0.08 -8.34 24.25
C GLY A 21 -0.64 -6.97 24.32
N VAL A 22 -0.63 -6.19 23.23
CA VAL A 22 -1.25 -4.87 23.15
C VAL A 22 -2.62 -5.00 22.47
N SER A 23 -3.68 -4.61 23.19
CA SER A 23 -5.02 -4.59 22.59
C SER A 23 -5.15 -3.48 21.55
N GLY A 24 -5.96 -3.71 20.51
CA GLY A 24 -6.24 -2.69 19.49
C GLY A 24 -6.82 -1.39 20.07
N ARG A 25 -7.61 -1.48 21.16
CA ARG A 25 -8.09 -0.29 21.89
C ARG A 25 -6.95 0.49 22.53
N ARG A 26 -6.02 -0.18 23.22
CA ARG A 26 -4.85 0.46 23.83
C ARG A 26 -3.97 1.10 22.77
N PHE A 27 -3.73 0.41 21.65
CA PHE A 27 -2.99 0.94 20.52
C PHE A 27 -3.65 2.21 19.95
N ALA A 28 -4.97 2.18 19.73
CA ALA A 28 -5.72 3.33 19.20
C ALA A 28 -5.57 4.58 20.07
N LEU A 29 -5.71 4.43 21.38
CA LEU A 29 -5.51 5.52 22.33
C LEU A 29 -4.07 6.06 22.28
N ASN A 30 -3.07 5.18 22.20
CA ASN A 30 -1.67 5.57 22.12
C ASN A 30 -1.36 6.41 20.86
N ILE A 31 -1.90 6.00 19.70
CA ILE A 31 -1.65 6.69 18.44
C ILE A 31 -2.60 7.89 18.20
N GLY A 32 -3.50 8.18 19.15
CA GLY A 32 -4.44 9.30 19.07
C GLY A 32 -5.50 9.15 17.98
N VAL A 33 -6.01 7.93 17.79
CA VAL A 33 -7.04 7.59 16.78
C VAL A 33 -8.20 6.88 17.46
N THR A 34 -9.41 6.97 16.90
CA THR A 34 -10.57 6.27 17.46
C THR A 34 -10.38 4.74 17.38
N PRO A 35 -10.82 3.98 18.40
CA PRO A 35 -10.77 2.51 18.37
C PRO A 35 -11.50 1.90 17.16
N ALA A 36 -12.56 2.55 16.68
CA ALA A 36 -13.29 2.09 15.49
C ALA A 36 -12.44 2.18 14.21
N THR A 37 -11.69 3.26 14.03
CA THR A 37 -10.77 3.41 12.88
C THR A 37 -9.65 2.37 12.95
N VAL A 38 -9.04 2.19 14.12
CA VAL A 38 -8.00 1.15 14.31
C VAL A 38 -8.56 -0.25 14.09
N SER A 39 -9.74 -0.57 14.60
CA SER A 39 -10.36 -1.88 14.41
C SER A 39 -10.57 -2.22 12.93
N ARG A 40 -11.12 -1.29 12.13
CA ARG A 40 -11.27 -1.49 10.67
C ARG A 40 -9.92 -1.63 9.97
N PHE A 41 -8.95 -0.82 10.36
CA PHE A 41 -7.60 -0.86 9.80
C PHE A 41 -6.90 -2.20 10.08
N LEU A 42 -6.90 -2.66 11.33
CA LEU A 42 -6.29 -3.94 11.74
C LEU A 42 -6.97 -5.15 11.07
N ALA A 43 -8.26 -5.03 10.74
CA ALA A 43 -9.01 -6.03 10.00
C ALA A 43 -8.82 -5.97 8.47
N GLY A 44 -7.93 -5.12 7.96
CA GLY A 44 -7.66 -4.99 6.52
C GLY A 44 -8.78 -4.30 5.72
N LYS A 45 -9.74 -3.66 6.40
CA LYS A 45 -10.94 -3.08 5.77
C LYS A 45 -10.74 -1.64 5.30
N THR A 46 -9.70 -0.96 5.77
CA THR A 46 -9.36 0.41 5.37
C THR A 46 -7.87 0.52 5.17
N ALA A 47 -7.46 1.22 4.12
CA ALA A 47 -6.06 1.45 3.80
C ALA A 47 -5.32 2.24 4.90
N LEU A 48 -4.02 2.02 4.97
CA LEU A 48 -3.08 2.85 5.71
C LEU A 48 -2.94 4.22 5.03
N THR A 49 -3.47 5.27 5.65
CA THR A 49 -3.33 6.66 5.17
C THR A 49 -1.98 7.25 5.60
N PRO A 50 -1.46 8.30 4.93
CA PRO A 50 -0.23 8.98 5.36
C PRO A 50 -0.27 9.48 6.80
N SER A 51 -1.42 9.99 7.25
CA SER A 51 -1.61 10.42 8.65
C SER A 51 -1.53 9.26 9.64
N LEU A 52 -2.05 8.08 9.29
CA LEU A 52 -1.88 6.86 10.10
C LEU A 52 -0.43 6.38 10.05
N ALA A 53 0.24 6.45 8.90
CA ALA A 53 1.65 6.04 8.75
C ALA A 53 2.56 6.76 9.74
N ILE A 54 2.43 8.08 9.85
CA ILE A 54 3.20 8.91 10.79
C ILE A 54 2.96 8.47 12.23
N ARG A 55 1.69 8.26 12.60
CA ARG A 55 1.29 7.86 13.96
C ARG A 55 1.75 6.45 14.31
N ILE A 56 1.68 5.52 13.36
CA ILE A 56 2.13 4.13 13.52
C ILE A 56 3.65 4.09 13.65
N ALA A 57 4.39 4.81 12.82
CA ALA A 57 5.84 4.88 12.91
C ALA A 57 6.31 5.40 14.29
N ALA A 58 5.62 6.40 14.84
CA ALA A 58 5.90 6.92 16.17
C ALA A 58 5.66 5.88 17.30
N ALA A 59 4.78 4.89 17.10
CA ALA A 59 4.45 3.89 18.11
C ALA A 59 5.18 2.56 17.94
N LEU A 60 5.44 2.13 16.70
CA LEU A 60 5.99 0.81 16.35
C LEU A 60 7.40 0.88 15.74
N GLY A 61 7.92 2.09 15.53
CA GLY A 61 9.19 2.31 14.84
C GLY A 61 9.08 2.17 13.32
N SER A 62 10.25 2.00 12.69
CA SER A 62 10.44 2.18 11.24
C SER A 62 10.13 3.63 10.79
N THR A 63 9.86 3.84 9.50
CA THR A 63 9.54 5.17 8.95
C THR A 63 8.12 5.22 8.36
N PRO A 64 7.47 6.40 8.28
CA PRO A 64 6.17 6.53 7.62
C PRO A 64 6.17 6.02 6.17
N GLU A 65 7.26 6.25 5.44
CA GLU A 65 7.44 5.80 4.05
C GLU A 65 7.50 4.29 3.94
N PHE A 66 8.13 3.62 4.91
CA PHE A 66 8.12 2.16 4.97
C PHE A 66 6.69 1.62 5.06
N TRP A 67 5.89 2.16 5.98
CA TRP A 67 4.51 1.74 6.17
C TRP A 67 3.63 2.01 4.94
N LEU A 68 3.79 3.17 4.30
CA LEU A 68 3.10 3.48 3.05
C LEU A 68 3.54 2.57 1.90
N ARG A 69 4.83 2.19 1.83
CA ARG A 69 5.31 1.26 0.81
C ARG A 69 4.65 -0.11 0.93
N LEU A 70 4.40 -0.59 2.17
CA LEU A 70 3.65 -1.83 2.37
C LEU A 70 2.21 -1.71 1.86
N GLN A 71 1.56 -0.56 2.10
CA GLN A 71 0.22 -0.30 1.58
C GLN A 71 0.20 -0.28 0.05
N SER A 72 1.09 0.49 -0.57
CA SER A 72 1.18 0.58 -2.03
C SER A 72 1.46 -0.78 -2.67
N ALA A 73 2.35 -1.58 -2.08
CA ALA A 73 2.64 -2.93 -2.57
C ALA A 73 1.42 -3.85 -2.47
N TYR A 74 0.64 -3.75 -1.38
CA TYR A 74 -0.61 -4.48 -1.22
C TYR A 74 -1.65 -4.05 -2.27
N ASP A 75 -1.89 -2.75 -2.42
CA ASP A 75 -2.91 -2.21 -3.32
C ASP A 75 -2.61 -2.55 -4.79
N LEU A 76 -1.35 -2.38 -5.22
CA LEU A 76 -0.93 -2.75 -6.58
C LEU A 76 -1.12 -4.25 -6.84
N ARG A 77 -0.84 -5.11 -5.86
CA ARG A 77 -1.06 -6.56 -6.01
C ARG A 77 -2.54 -6.91 -6.11
N GLN A 78 -3.41 -6.23 -5.35
CA GLN A 78 -4.85 -6.47 -5.47
C GLN A 78 -5.36 -6.09 -6.86
N LEU A 79 -4.85 -5.00 -7.43
CA LEU A 79 -5.31 -4.45 -8.71
C LEU A 79 -4.61 -5.04 -9.95
N GLU A 80 -3.53 -5.81 -9.78
CA GLU A 80 -2.66 -6.32 -10.88
C GLU A 80 -3.45 -7.04 -11.99
N ASN A 81 -4.53 -7.76 -11.65
CA ASN A 81 -5.40 -8.46 -12.63
C ASN A 81 -6.79 -7.84 -12.78
N GLN A 82 -7.02 -6.64 -12.22
CA GLN A 82 -8.32 -5.94 -12.26
C GLN A 82 -8.32 -4.78 -13.24
N ILE A 83 -7.14 -4.28 -13.62
CA ILE A 83 -6.98 -3.15 -14.53
C ILE A 83 -6.45 -3.67 -15.85
N ASP A 84 -7.26 -3.57 -16.91
CA ASP A 84 -6.83 -3.85 -18.26
C ASP A 84 -6.09 -2.63 -18.82
N THR A 85 -4.82 -2.84 -19.20
CA THR A 85 -3.96 -1.80 -19.79
C THR A 85 -3.72 -2.01 -21.28
N SER A 86 -4.40 -2.95 -21.93
CA SER A 86 -4.18 -3.32 -23.34
C SER A 86 -4.43 -2.16 -24.31
N GLU A 87 -5.41 -1.32 -24.03
CA GLU A 87 -5.76 -0.14 -24.85
C GLU A 87 -4.96 1.13 -24.48
N ILE A 88 -4.06 1.06 -23.48
CA ILE A 88 -3.27 2.22 -23.06
C ILE A 88 -2.02 2.34 -23.94
N VAL A 89 -1.96 3.41 -24.74
CA VAL A 89 -0.79 3.71 -25.58
C VAL A 89 0.34 4.30 -24.75
N LEU A 90 1.51 3.65 -24.79
CA LEU A 90 2.74 4.17 -24.19
C LEU A 90 3.32 5.29 -25.06
N TYR A 91 3.34 6.52 -24.53
CA TYR A 91 3.95 7.66 -25.22
C TYR A 91 5.45 7.42 -25.49
N GLY A 92 5.89 7.75 -26.70
CA GLY A 92 7.28 7.56 -27.15
C GLY A 92 7.63 6.13 -27.60
N ALA A 93 6.68 5.19 -27.61
CA ALA A 93 6.90 3.84 -28.14
C ALA A 93 6.54 3.70 -29.64
N GLN A 94 5.95 4.72 -30.26
CA GLN A 94 5.61 4.77 -31.69
C GLN A 94 6.18 6.03 -32.33
N ASP A 95 7.50 6.07 -32.56
CA ASP A 95 8.18 7.14 -33.31
C ASP A 95 9.21 6.59 -34.32
N GLU A 96 9.03 5.37 -34.86
CA GLU A 96 9.95 4.80 -35.86
C GLU A 96 9.31 4.34 -37.20
N THR A 97 8.12 4.81 -37.57
CA THR A 97 7.53 4.50 -38.89
C THR A 97 7.09 5.71 -39.71
N PHE A 98 7.80 6.84 -39.58
CA PHE A 98 7.76 7.90 -40.59
C PHE A 98 9.17 8.25 -41.06
N ASN A 99 9.85 7.28 -41.67
CA ASN A 99 10.87 7.59 -42.65
C ASN A 99 10.26 7.32 -44.03
N VAL A 100 9.35 8.20 -44.46
CA VAL A 100 8.95 8.28 -45.86
C VAL A 100 10.12 8.90 -46.58
N THR A 101 10.85 8.03 -47.26
CA THR A 101 11.70 8.32 -48.40
C THR A 101 11.05 9.40 -49.27
N SER A 102 11.67 10.57 -49.33
CA SER A 102 11.60 11.43 -50.51
C SER A 102 13.02 11.87 -50.83
N GLU A 103 13.72 10.96 -51.48
CA GLU A 103 14.72 11.27 -52.49
C GLU A 103 14.04 12.06 -53.63
N HIS A 104 14.80 13.03 -54.18
CA HIS A 104 14.59 13.89 -55.36
C HIS A 104 14.00 15.29 -55.09
#